data_AF-A0A8T9VR47-F1
#
_entry.id   AF-A0A8T9VR47-F1
#
_cell.length_a   1.000
_cell.length_b   1.000
_cell.length_c   1.000
_cell.angle_alpha   90.00
_cell.angle_beta   90.00
_cell.angle_gamma   90.00
#
_symmetry.space_group_name_H-M   'P 1'
#
loop_
_entity.id
_entity.type
_entity.pdbx_description
1 polymer ?
#
loop_
_entity_poly.entity_id
_entity_poly.type
_entity_poly.pdbx_seq_one_letter_code
_entity_poly.pdbx_strand_id
1 'polypeptide(L)'
;MGFLDKIPGFGGLFGGSEVEVSLDEAFELFEQRTQEERDTAERGVRELQGELRELFGELEDVVEGLKSSCASEEMGKTSERVKDDYCRKLENILEGYSLDDLDDLEEVIGKMSPSRKQVGHIQGYFGEELREIRNKISEIRDKVGEIREAKEVLEDYQEVERWMNQLTETKKHIKELEREIQELKKEINSSKDRVGGLENEVMDFVVEPDPELKKKLRDKRDELGGLENELVSLLGVLKRVLRKYTYTTGREVEYADEPHKIALEDPERLNSLVDKIIDLDSSGEIDVDNKKITRVHKIQEKQQEIKDKVHRHRETKKEIRELEKRIKESLEPQKDEKNKLKRQLEEEKNRLREKQRELEKKQKEHQKLEERESRLESKIKETIDGYLKEKLIYKES
;
A
#
# COMPACT_ATOMS: atom_id res chain seq x y z
N MET A 1 -18.10 22.07 -0.43
CA MET A 1 -18.34 23.02 -1.52
C MET A 1 -19.75 22.77 -1.99
N GLY A 2 -20.60 23.80 -1.94
CA GLY A 2 -21.99 23.70 -2.35
C GLY A 2 -22.14 23.64 -3.86
N PHE A 3 -23.14 22.90 -4.31
CA PHE A 3 -23.90 23.10 -5.54
C PHE A 3 -25.19 22.29 -5.39
N LEU A 4 -26.25 22.96 -4.92
CA LEU A 4 -27.63 22.44 -4.94
C LEU A 4 -28.32 23.11 -6.12
N ASP A 5 -28.58 22.34 -7.17
CA ASP A 5 -29.55 22.75 -8.19
C ASP A 5 -30.96 22.58 -7.61
N LYS A 6 -31.52 23.73 -7.24
CA LYS A 6 -32.93 24.15 -7.29
C LYS A 6 -33.94 23.05 -7.61
N ILE A 7 -34.71 22.64 -6.61
CA ILE A 7 -35.93 21.83 -6.78
C ILE A 7 -37.12 22.79 -6.90
N PRO A 8 -37.78 22.93 -8.08
CA PRO A 8 -39.05 23.62 -8.19
C PRO A 8 -40.16 22.65 -7.79
N GLY A 9 -40.91 22.96 -6.72
CA GLY A 9 -42.09 22.19 -6.32
C GLY A 9 -42.41 22.18 -4.82
N PHE A 10 -41.48 22.58 -3.96
CA PHE A 10 -41.67 22.59 -2.49
C PHE A 10 -42.38 23.86 -1.96
N GLY A 11 -43.18 24.53 -2.79
CA GLY A 11 -43.76 25.86 -2.51
C GLY A 11 -45.14 25.89 -1.84
N GLY A 12 -45.72 24.74 -1.47
CA GLY A 12 -47.13 24.67 -1.04
C GLY A 12 -47.41 24.83 0.47
N LEU A 13 -46.46 24.54 1.36
CA LEU A 13 -46.74 24.46 2.81
C LEU A 13 -46.00 25.47 3.70
N PHE A 14 -44.95 26.11 3.19
CA PHE A 14 -44.28 27.21 3.87
C PHE A 14 -43.98 28.30 2.85
N GLY A 15 -44.53 29.49 3.07
CA GLY A 15 -44.38 30.61 2.15
C GLY A 15 -42.92 30.89 1.79
N GLY A 16 -42.62 30.84 0.49
CA GLY A 16 -41.65 31.69 -0.21
C GLY A 16 -40.21 31.76 0.31
N SER A 17 -39.73 30.82 1.11
CA SER A 17 -38.33 30.77 1.55
C SER A 17 -37.73 29.41 1.17
N GLU A 18 -36.71 29.48 0.31
CA GLU A 18 -35.90 28.35 -0.14
C GLU A 18 -35.15 27.77 1.08
N VAL A 19 -35.68 26.71 1.68
CA VAL A 19 -35.02 26.01 2.79
C VAL A 19 -34.17 24.88 2.20
N GLU A 20 -32.85 24.99 2.31
CA GLU A 20 -31.92 23.88 2.05
C GLU A 20 -32.12 22.83 3.15
N VAL A 21 -32.83 21.75 2.84
CA VAL A 21 -33.04 20.62 3.75
C VAL A 21 -31.89 19.63 3.56
N SER A 22 -31.26 19.19 4.65
CA SER A 22 -30.23 18.16 4.60
C SER A 22 -30.80 16.81 4.16
N LEU A 23 -29.97 15.88 3.67
CA LEU A 23 -30.45 14.55 3.25
C LEU A 23 -31.09 13.79 4.42
N ASP A 24 -30.53 13.91 5.62
CA ASP A 24 -31.05 13.25 6.82
C ASP A 24 -32.44 13.82 7.18
N GLU A 25 -32.62 15.14 7.14
CA GLU A 25 -33.93 15.77 7.34
C GLU A 25 -34.93 15.43 6.21
N ALA A 26 -34.46 15.33 4.96
CA ALA A 26 -35.29 14.92 3.83
C ALA A 26 -35.77 13.47 3.98
N PHE A 27 -34.91 12.59 4.48
CA PHE A 27 -35.27 11.21 4.79
C PHE A 27 -36.23 11.12 5.99
N GLU A 28 -36.02 11.88 7.06
CA GLU A 28 -36.97 11.93 8.18
C GLU A 28 -38.36 12.41 7.73
N LEU A 29 -38.42 13.43 6.87
CA LEU A 29 -39.69 13.91 6.31
C LEU A 29 -40.34 12.88 5.38
N PHE A 30 -39.53 12.18 4.57
CA PHE A 30 -39.98 11.07 3.74
C PHE A 30 -40.53 9.93 4.60
N GLU A 31 -39.83 9.53 5.65
CA GLU A 31 -40.23 8.47 6.58
C GLU A 31 -41.54 8.82 7.28
N GLN A 32 -41.66 10.05 7.82
CA GLN A 32 -42.89 10.52 8.48
C GLN A 32 -44.08 10.54 7.52
N ARG A 33 -43.89 11.04 6.29
CA ARG A 33 -44.98 11.13 5.31
C ARG A 33 -45.40 9.79 4.74
N THR A 34 -44.45 8.88 4.58
CA THR A 34 -44.72 7.53 4.06
C THR A 34 -45.18 6.57 5.15
N GLN A 35 -45.02 6.89 6.45
CA GLN A 35 -45.42 5.98 7.53
C GLN A 35 -46.91 5.63 7.45
N GLU A 36 -47.78 6.64 7.31
CA GLU A 36 -49.22 6.39 7.19
C GLU A 36 -49.57 5.60 5.92
N GLU A 37 -48.89 5.89 4.81
CA GLU A 37 -49.08 5.20 3.53
C GLU A 37 -48.61 3.74 3.61
N ARG A 38 -47.51 3.46 4.31
CA ARG A 38 -47.01 2.11 4.58
C ARG A 38 -47.92 1.35 5.52
N ASP A 39 -48.34 1.94 6.63
CA ASP A 39 -49.26 1.31 7.57
C ASP A 39 -50.60 0.99 6.90
N THR A 40 -51.04 1.85 5.98
CA THR A 40 -52.25 1.64 5.16
C THR A 40 -52.02 0.56 4.12
N ALA A 41 -50.89 0.56 3.41
CA ALA A 41 -50.54 -0.45 2.41
C ALA A 41 -50.37 -1.84 3.06
N GLU A 42 -49.68 -1.94 4.19
CA GLU A 42 -49.54 -3.19 4.95
C GLU A 42 -50.89 -3.73 5.43
N ARG A 43 -51.78 -2.84 5.89
CA ARG A 43 -53.13 -3.22 6.30
C ARG A 43 -53.95 -3.66 5.10
N GLY A 44 -53.91 -2.91 4.01
CA GLY A 44 -54.56 -3.24 2.75
C GLY A 44 -54.10 -4.59 2.20
N VAL A 45 -52.79 -4.86 2.20
CA VAL A 45 -52.24 -6.16 1.82
C VAL A 45 -52.79 -7.27 2.71
N ARG A 46 -52.85 -7.08 4.04
CA ARG A 46 -53.43 -8.08 4.97
C ARG A 46 -54.92 -8.30 4.75
N GLU A 47 -55.68 -7.24 4.52
CA GLU A 47 -57.12 -7.30 4.23
C GLU A 47 -57.37 -8.02 2.91
N LEU A 48 -56.68 -7.64 1.84
CA LEU A 48 -56.76 -8.29 0.52
C LEU A 48 -56.32 -9.75 0.58
N GLN A 49 -55.29 -10.09 1.38
CA GLN A 49 -54.92 -11.48 1.62
C GLN A 49 -56.01 -12.26 2.37
N GLY A 50 -56.77 -11.59 3.24
CA GLY A 50 -57.95 -12.17 3.90
C GLY A 50 -59.08 -12.45 2.91
N GLU A 51 -59.43 -11.45 2.09
CA GLU A 51 -60.43 -11.59 1.02
C GLU A 51 -60.04 -12.69 0.01
N LEU A 52 -58.75 -12.76 -0.33
CA LEU A 52 -58.22 -13.77 -1.22
C LEU A 52 -58.38 -15.19 -0.63
N ARG A 53 -58.12 -15.37 0.67
CA ARG A 53 -58.39 -16.66 1.36
C ARG A 53 -59.88 -17.01 1.34
N GLU A 54 -60.75 -16.04 1.52
CA GLU A 54 -62.20 -16.23 1.45
C GLU A 54 -62.62 -16.67 0.04
N LEU A 55 -62.14 -15.99 -1.01
CA LEU A 55 -62.38 -16.38 -2.41
C LEU A 55 -61.88 -17.79 -2.74
N PHE A 56 -60.74 -18.20 -2.16
CA PHE A 56 -60.25 -19.57 -2.29
C PHE A 56 -61.19 -20.58 -1.61
N GLY A 57 -61.72 -20.27 -0.43
CA GLY A 57 -62.72 -21.10 0.25
C GLY A 57 -64.05 -21.18 -0.52
N GLU A 58 -64.53 -20.06 -1.07
CA GLU A 58 -65.72 -20.05 -1.92
C GLU A 58 -65.50 -20.88 -3.20
N LEU A 59 -64.30 -20.83 -3.78
CA LEU A 59 -63.95 -21.66 -4.93
C LEU A 59 -63.94 -23.15 -4.55
N GLU A 60 -63.44 -23.53 -3.37
CA GLU A 60 -63.52 -24.90 -2.85
C GLU A 60 -64.97 -25.38 -2.74
N ASP A 61 -65.86 -24.55 -2.19
CA ASP A 61 -67.29 -24.87 -2.05
C ASP A 61 -67.96 -25.10 -3.42
N VAL A 62 -67.67 -24.24 -4.41
CA VAL A 62 -68.21 -24.39 -5.78
C VAL A 62 -67.65 -25.64 -6.45
N VAL A 63 -66.38 -25.99 -6.21
CA VAL A 63 -65.76 -27.22 -6.74
C VAL A 63 -66.41 -28.47 -6.15
N GLU A 64 -66.67 -28.49 -4.84
CA GLU A 64 -67.38 -29.59 -4.18
C GLU A 64 -68.84 -29.68 -4.66
N GLY A 65 -69.48 -28.53 -4.89
CA GLY A 65 -70.79 -28.44 -5.55
C GLY A 65 -70.78 -29.13 -6.92
N LEU A 66 -69.87 -28.73 -7.81
CA LEU A 66 -69.70 -29.34 -9.14
C LEU A 66 -69.45 -30.86 -9.05
N LYS A 67 -68.61 -31.29 -8.11
CA LYS A 67 -68.28 -32.70 -7.89
C LYS A 67 -69.52 -33.52 -7.51
N SER A 68 -70.42 -32.95 -6.70
CA SER A 68 -71.67 -33.59 -6.29
C SER A 68 -72.76 -33.61 -7.39
N SER A 69 -72.64 -32.78 -8.43
CA SER A 69 -73.60 -32.74 -9.55
C SER A 69 -73.51 -33.98 -10.46
N CYS A 70 -74.66 -34.57 -10.83
CA CYS A 70 -74.72 -35.74 -11.72
C CYS A 70 -75.43 -35.42 -13.04
N ALA A 71 -75.02 -36.05 -14.14
CA ALA A 71 -75.68 -35.94 -15.44
C ALA A 71 -76.63 -37.12 -15.70
N SER A 72 -77.65 -36.95 -16.55
CA SER A 72 -78.63 -38.00 -16.86
C SER A 72 -78.05 -39.18 -17.69
N GLU A 73 -78.68 -40.36 -17.57
CA GLU A 73 -78.03 -41.68 -17.71
C GLU A 73 -77.41 -42.06 -19.08
N GLU A 74 -77.81 -41.47 -20.21
CA GLU A 74 -77.35 -41.95 -21.54
C GLU A 74 -76.35 -41.04 -22.27
N MET A 75 -76.23 -39.75 -21.95
CA MET A 75 -75.31 -38.82 -22.64
C MET A 75 -74.32 -38.11 -21.70
N GLY A 76 -74.48 -38.24 -20.37
CA GLY A 76 -73.69 -37.53 -19.35
C GLY A 76 -72.34 -38.13 -18.96
N LYS A 77 -72.13 -39.45 -19.15
CA LYS A 77 -70.99 -40.19 -18.55
C LYS A 77 -69.60 -39.69 -19.00
N THR A 78 -69.46 -39.26 -20.24
CA THR A 78 -68.19 -38.69 -20.73
C THR A 78 -67.95 -37.31 -20.13
N SER A 79 -68.98 -36.49 -20.01
CA SER A 79 -68.90 -35.17 -19.38
C SER A 79 -68.64 -35.26 -17.88
N GLU A 80 -69.20 -36.26 -17.21
CA GLU A 80 -68.99 -36.57 -15.80
C GLU A 80 -67.55 -36.97 -15.50
N ARG A 81 -66.93 -37.85 -16.32
CA ARG A 81 -65.50 -38.16 -16.20
C ARG A 81 -64.60 -36.93 -16.38
N VAL A 82 -64.92 -36.10 -17.38
CA VAL A 82 -64.14 -34.89 -17.67
C VAL A 82 -64.29 -33.84 -16.56
N LYS A 83 -65.47 -33.77 -15.95
CA LYS A 83 -65.77 -32.97 -14.76
C LYS A 83 -64.94 -33.44 -13.56
N ASP A 84 -64.98 -34.74 -13.24
CA ASP A 84 -64.25 -35.30 -12.09
C ASP A 84 -62.74 -35.09 -12.21
N ASP A 85 -62.17 -35.27 -13.41
CA ASP A 85 -60.74 -34.98 -13.66
C ASP A 85 -60.41 -33.49 -13.50
N TYR A 86 -61.36 -32.60 -13.83
CA TYR A 86 -61.20 -31.16 -13.61
C TYR A 86 -61.29 -30.80 -12.13
N CYS A 87 -62.25 -31.35 -11.37
CA CYS A 87 -62.37 -31.17 -9.93
C CYS A 87 -61.10 -31.63 -9.20
N ARG A 88 -60.57 -32.84 -9.52
CA ARG A 88 -59.30 -33.33 -8.94
C ARG A 88 -58.12 -32.41 -9.22
N LYS A 89 -58.07 -31.81 -10.41
CA LYS A 89 -57.02 -30.85 -10.78
C LYS A 89 -57.11 -29.60 -9.91
N LEU A 90 -58.34 -29.08 -9.67
CA LEU A 90 -58.55 -27.92 -8.82
C LEU A 90 -58.25 -28.23 -7.35
N GLU A 91 -58.69 -29.36 -6.82
CA GLU A 91 -58.38 -29.81 -5.46
C GLU A 91 -56.87 -29.86 -5.20
N ASN A 92 -56.10 -30.48 -6.09
CA ASN A 92 -54.63 -30.52 -5.97
C ASN A 92 -53.98 -29.13 -5.96
N ILE A 93 -54.59 -28.17 -6.65
CA ILE A 93 -54.10 -26.80 -6.70
C ILE A 93 -54.48 -26.05 -5.41
N LEU A 94 -55.71 -26.24 -4.93
CA LEU A 94 -56.24 -25.63 -3.71
C LEU A 94 -55.57 -26.16 -2.44
N GLU A 95 -55.10 -27.41 -2.44
CA GLU A 95 -54.33 -27.98 -1.32
C GLU A 95 -52.87 -27.46 -1.25
N GLY A 96 -52.36 -26.87 -2.33
CA GLY A 96 -50.92 -26.60 -2.50
C GLY A 96 -50.53 -25.14 -2.72
N TYR A 97 -51.46 -24.18 -2.67
CA TYR A 97 -51.14 -22.77 -2.90
C TYR A 97 -50.48 -22.10 -1.68
N SER A 98 -49.64 -21.11 -1.93
CA SER A 98 -49.07 -20.21 -0.91
C SER A 98 -49.44 -18.77 -1.24
N LEU A 99 -49.79 -17.98 -0.22
CA LEU A 99 -50.05 -16.55 -0.36
C LEU A 99 -48.81 -15.70 -0.09
N ASP A 100 -47.71 -16.33 0.32
CA ASP A 100 -46.45 -15.66 0.61
C ASP A 100 -45.66 -15.36 -0.68
N ASP A 101 -45.88 -16.15 -1.73
CA ASP A 101 -45.26 -16.00 -3.06
C ASP A 101 -46.34 -15.70 -4.12
N LEU A 102 -46.48 -14.41 -4.45
CA LEU A 102 -47.52 -13.95 -5.38
C LEU A 102 -47.23 -14.30 -6.84
N ASP A 103 -45.95 -14.39 -7.22
CA ASP A 103 -45.55 -14.74 -8.58
C ASP A 103 -45.88 -16.23 -8.86
N ASP A 104 -45.60 -17.11 -7.89
CA ASP A 104 -46.02 -18.52 -7.95
C ASP A 104 -47.55 -18.66 -7.95
N LEU A 105 -48.25 -17.82 -7.19
CA LEU A 105 -49.70 -17.84 -7.10
C LEU A 105 -50.38 -17.47 -8.43
N GLU A 106 -49.85 -16.48 -9.16
CA GLU A 106 -50.37 -16.08 -10.47
C GLU A 106 -50.23 -17.22 -11.50
N GLU A 107 -49.11 -17.93 -11.48
CA GLU A 107 -48.90 -19.12 -12.31
C GLU A 107 -49.90 -20.23 -11.97
N VAL A 108 -50.14 -20.45 -10.67
CA VAL A 108 -51.08 -21.45 -10.16
C VAL A 108 -52.53 -21.12 -10.56
N ILE A 109 -52.95 -19.85 -10.46
CA ILE A 109 -54.26 -19.38 -10.92
C ILE A 109 -54.43 -19.59 -12.42
N GLY A 110 -53.39 -19.34 -13.21
CA GLY A 110 -53.37 -19.63 -14.65
C GLY A 110 -53.68 -21.11 -14.96
N LYS A 111 -53.18 -22.03 -14.12
CA LYS A 111 -53.42 -23.47 -14.24
C LYS A 111 -54.83 -23.88 -13.82
N MET A 112 -55.57 -23.11 -13.03
CA MET A 112 -56.94 -23.46 -12.62
C MET A 112 -57.94 -23.42 -13.78
N SER A 113 -57.65 -22.68 -14.85
CA SER A 113 -58.58 -22.56 -15.97
C SER A 113 -58.82 -23.92 -16.68
N PRO A 114 -60.07 -24.25 -17.06
CA PRO A 114 -60.38 -25.47 -17.78
C PRO A 114 -59.88 -25.39 -19.23
N SER A 115 -59.38 -26.51 -19.76
CA SER A 115 -59.01 -26.61 -21.16
C SER A 115 -60.22 -26.48 -22.09
N ARG A 116 -60.01 -26.10 -23.35
CA ARG A 116 -61.08 -25.96 -24.36
C ARG A 116 -61.95 -27.23 -24.50
N LYS A 117 -61.34 -28.41 -24.32
CA LYS A 117 -62.04 -29.70 -24.33
C LYS A 117 -62.90 -29.89 -23.07
N GLN A 118 -62.37 -29.55 -21.89
CA GLN A 118 -63.12 -29.57 -20.63
C GLN A 118 -64.33 -28.63 -20.68
N VAL A 119 -64.15 -27.41 -21.19
CA VAL A 119 -65.24 -26.45 -21.34
C VAL A 119 -66.38 -27.03 -22.18
N GLY A 120 -66.10 -27.63 -23.33
CA GLY A 120 -67.14 -28.20 -24.20
C GLY A 120 -67.95 -29.33 -23.55
N HIS A 121 -67.31 -30.16 -22.71
CA HIS A 121 -67.98 -31.27 -22.03
C HIS A 121 -68.75 -30.82 -20.78
N ILE A 122 -68.15 -29.94 -19.97
CA ILE A 122 -68.73 -29.50 -18.70
C ILE A 122 -69.84 -28.48 -18.94
N GLN A 123 -69.69 -27.56 -19.91
CA GLN A 123 -70.68 -26.51 -20.18
C GLN A 123 -72.05 -27.04 -20.61
N GLY A 124 -72.11 -28.24 -21.21
CA GLY A 124 -73.37 -28.84 -21.66
C GLY A 124 -74.26 -29.37 -20.54
N TYR A 125 -73.70 -29.70 -19.37
CA TYR A 125 -74.42 -30.35 -18.26
C TYR A 125 -74.26 -29.65 -16.91
N PHE A 126 -73.15 -28.93 -16.72
CA PHE A 126 -72.75 -28.24 -15.48
C PHE A 126 -72.33 -26.80 -15.80
N GLY A 127 -73.06 -26.17 -16.71
CA GLY A 127 -72.69 -24.88 -17.28
C GLY A 127 -72.75 -23.73 -16.28
N GLU A 128 -73.59 -23.84 -15.25
CA GLU A 128 -73.74 -22.83 -14.20
C GLU A 128 -72.55 -22.90 -13.23
N GLU A 129 -72.23 -24.08 -12.71
CA GLU A 129 -71.09 -24.30 -11.81
C GLU A 129 -69.76 -23.98 -12.51
N LEU A 130 -69.62 -24.33 -13.80
CA LEU A 130 -68.44 -23.96 -14.59
C LEU A 130 -68.32 -22.44 -14.83
N ARG A 131 -69.45 -21.72 -14.89
CA ARG A 131 -69.43 -20.26 -14.98
C ARG A 131 -69.03 -19.66 -13.64
N GLU A 132 -69.54 -20.21 -12.54
CA GLU A 132 -69.23 -19.77 -11.18
C GLU A 132 -67.74 -19.97 -10.83
N ILE A 133 -67.17 -21.14 -11.14
CA ILE A 133 -65.73 -21.41 -11.00
C ILE A 133 -64.90 -20.40 -11.79
N ARG A 134 -65.30 -20.08 -13.04
CA ARG A 134 -64.58 -19.11 -13.87
C ARG A 134 -64.65 -17.69 -13.31
N ASN A 135 -65.79 -17.30 -12.75
CA ASN A 135 -65.95 -16.01 -12.09
C ASN A 135 -65.04 -15.92 -10.87
N LYS A 136 -65.03 -16.95 -10.00
CA LYS A 136 -64.15 -17.00 -8.83
C LYS A 136 -62.66 -16.96 -9.19
N ILE A 137 -62.24 -17.71 -10.21
CA ILE A 137 -60.85 -17.62 -10.73
C ILE A 137 -60.49 -16.20 -11.21
N SER A 138 -61.45 -15.48 -11.81
CA SER A 138 -61.22 -14.08 -12.22
C SER A 138 -61.09 -13.15 -11.02
N GLU A 139 -62.00 -13.25 -10.05
CA GLU A 139 -61.96 -12.45 -8.81
C GLU A 139 -60.65 -12.68 -8.04
N ILE A 140 -60.20 -13.93 -7.95
CA ILE A 140 -58.91 -14.31 -7.35
C ILE A 140 -57.74 -13.64 -8.09
N ARG A 141 -57.75 -13.63 -9.44
CA ARG A 141 -56.71 -12.97 -10.23
C ARG A 141 -56.68 -11.46 -10.01
N ASP A 142 -57.85 -10.83 -10.02
CA ASP A 142 -57.97 -9.38 -9.82
C ASP A 142 -57.44 -9.00 -8.43
N LYS A 143 -57.76 -9.79 -7.39
CA LYS A 143 -57.24 -9.59 -6.04
C LYS A 143 -55.73 -9.79 -5.91
N VAL A 144 -55.15 -10.76 -6.62
CA VAL A 144 -53.68 -10.90 -6.68
C VAL A 144 -53.03 -9.67 -7.31
N GLY A 145 -53.64 -9.08 -8.34
CA GLY A 145 -53.20 -7.82 -8.93
C GLY A 145 -53.20 -6.66 -7.93
N GLU A 146 -54.30 -6.48 -7.19
CA GLU A 146 -54.44 -5.44 -6.16
C GLU A 146 -53.38 -5.59 -5.04
N ILE A 147 -53.10 -6.83 -4.60
CA ILE A 147 -52.06 -7.08 -3.58
C ILE A 147 -50.68 -6.70 -4.11
N ARG A 148 -50.38 -6.97 -5.39
CA ARG A 148 -49.09 -6.66 -6.00
C ARG A 148 -48.85 -5.15 -6.05
N GLU A 149 -49.83 -4.39 -6.51
CA GLU A 149 -49.76 -2.93 -6.54
C GLU A 149 -49.56 -2.33 -5.13
N ALA A 150 -50.25 -2.88 -4.13
CA ALA A 150 -50.10 -2.45 -2.74
C ALA A 150 -48.70 -2.76 -2.16
N LYS A 151 -48.04 -3.83 -2.62
CA LYS A 151 -46.67 -4.19 -2.20
C LYS A 151 -45.59 -3.32 -2.84
N GLU A 152 -45.77 -2.84 -4.06
CA GLU A 152 -44.78 -2.00 -4.77
C GLU A 152 -44.40 -0.74 -3.96
N VAL A 153 -45.39 -0.10 -3.31
CA VAL A 153 -45.18 1.05 -2.42
C VAL A 153 -44.26 0.72 -1.22
N LEU A 154 -44.30 -0.53 -0.73
CA LEU A 154 -43.46 -0.98 0.38
C LEU A 154 -42.02 -1.25 -0.07
N GLU A 155 -41.82 -1.70 -1.31
CA GLU A 155 -40.51 -2.04 -1.88
C GLU A 155 -39.64 -0.80 -2.10
N ASP A 156 -40.22 0.27 -2.65
CA ASP A 156 -39.53 1.56 -2.85
C ASP A 156 -38.98 2.13 -1.54
N TYR A 157 -39.80 2.10 -0.47
CA TYR A 157 -39.36 2.57 0.84
C TYR A 157 -38.19 1.72 1.37
N GLN A 158 -38.31 0.40 1.31
CA GLN A 158 -37.25 -0.51 1.77
C GLN A 158 -35.94 -0.31 1.01
N GLU A 159 -36.01 0.06 -0.27
CA GLU A 159 -34.83 0.36 -1.07
C GLU A 159 -34.16 1.68 -0.64
N VAL A 160 -34.94 2.75 -0.40
CA VAL A 160 -34.41 4.02 0.11
C VAL A 160 -33.77 3.83 1.49
N GLU A 161 -34.43 3.10 2.39
CA GLU A 161 -33.89 2.78 3.73
C GLU A 161 -32.57 2.00 3.62
N ARG A 162 -32.50 1.02 2.72
CA ARG A 162 -31.28 0.25 2.46
C ARG A 162 -30.14 1.13 1.98
N TRP A 163 -30.40 2.07 1.06
CA TRP A 163 -29.38 3.00 0.59
C TRP A 163 -28.95 4.00 1.67
N MET A 164 -29.87 4.50 2.50
CA MET A 164 -29.53 5.35 3.65
C MET A 164 -28.61 4.63 4.62
N ASN A 165 -28.92 3.37 4.96
CA ASN A 165 -28.05 2.55 5.80
C ASN A 165 -26.65 2.37 5.18
N GLN A 166 -26.56 2.12 3.86
CA GLN A 166 -25.27 2.06 3.16
C GLN A 166 -24.52 3.39 3.15
N LEU A 167 -25.24 4.51 3.05
CA LEU A 167 -24.65 5.85 3.09
C LEU A 167 -24.07 6.15 4.48
N THR A 168 -24.82 5.87 5.54
CA THR A 168 -24.35 6.04 6.92
C THR A 168 -23.09 5.22 7.18
N GLU A 169 -23.06 3.97 6.71
CA GLU A 169 -21.89 3.10 6.88
C GLU A 169 -20.68 3.58 6.06
N THR A 170 -20.92 4.07 4.84
CA THR A 170 -19.88 4.69 4.00
C THR A 170 -19.30 5.93 4.68
N LYS A 171 -20.14 6.81 5.23
CA LYS A 171 -19.73 8.00 5.99
C LYS A 171 -18.88 7.65 7.23
N LYS A 172 -19.20 6.55 7.94
CA LYS A 172 -18.36 6.06 9.05
C LYS A 172 -16.99 5.61 8.57
N HIS A 173 -16.93 4.81 7.51
CA HIS A 173 -15.67 4.33 6.94
C HIS A 173 -14.78 5.49 6.46
N ILE A 174 -15.37 6.52 5.86
CA ILE A 174 -14.65 7.75 5.47
C ILE A 174 -13.99 8.40 6.70
N LYS A 175 -14.75 8.61 7.78
CA LYS A 175 -14.23 9.20 9.03
C LYS A 175 -13.11 8.37 9.67
N GLU A 176 -13.22 7.05 9.62
CA GLU A 176 -12.17 6.15 10.12
C GLU A 176 -10.89 6.27 9.28
N LEU A 177 -11.01 6.21 7.96
CA LEU A 177 -9.87 6.40 7.05
C LEU A 177 -9.23 7.78 7.18
N GLU A 178 -10.01 8.84 7.42
CA GLU A 178 -9.47 10.17 7.69
C GLU A 178 -8.58 10.19 8.94
N ARG A 179 -8.97 9.49 10.01
CA ARG A 179 -8.15 9.35 11.22
C ARG A 179 -6.87 8.58 10.93
N GLU A 180 -6.98 7.44 10.24
CA GLU A 180 -5.81 6.64 9.84
C GLU A 180 -4.83 7.45 8.97
N ILE A 181 -5.34 8.22 8.01
CA ILE A 181 -4.54 9.12 7.16
C ILE A 181 -3.82 10.18 8.00
N GLN A 182 -4.49 10.77 8.99
CA GLN A 182 -3.87 11.76 9.89
C GLN A 182 -2.78 11.14 10.76
N GLU A 183 -3.01 9.94 11.30
CA GLU A 183 -2.01 9.20 12.09
C GLU A 183 -0.79 8.85 11.24
N LEU A 184 -1.00 8.28 10.04
CA LEU A 184 0.08 7.99 9.09
C LEU A 184 0.89 9.24 8.72
N LYS A 185 0.23 10.39 8.52
CA LYS A 185 0.93 11.67 8.28
C LYS A 185 1.83 12.06 9.45
N LYS A 186 1.37 11.90 10.69
CA LYS A 186 2.19 12.16 11.90
C LYS A 186 3.39 11.22 11.96
N GLU A 187 3.18 9.94 11.69
CA GLU A 187 4.26 8.95 11.67
C GLU A 187 5.29 9.22 10.56
N ILE A 188 4.84 9.64 9.37
CA ILE A 188 5.71 10.05 8.27
C ILE A 188 6.56 11.24 8.67
N ASN A 189 5.99 12.25 9.32
CA ASN A 189 6.76 13.41 9.79
C ASN A 189 7.81 13.00 10.82
N SER A 190 7.44 12.20 11.83
CA SER A 190 8.40 11.67 12.80
C SER A 190 9.51 10.83 12.12
N SER A 191 9.17 10.07 11.08
CA SER A 191 10.15 9.29 10.32
C SER A 191 11.07 10.19 9.48
N LYS A 192 10.56 11.29 8.90
CA LYS A 192 11.38 12.30 8.22
C LYS A 192 12.35 12.97 9.18
N ASP A 193 11.91 13.32 10.38
CA ASP A 193 12.77 13.92 11.40
C ASP A 193 13.90 12.96 11.80
N ARG A 194 13.59 11.67 11.99
CA ARG A 194 14.59 10.62 12.26
C ARG A 194 15.58 10.45 11.11
N VAL A 195 15.09 10.42 9.87
CA VAL A 195 15.96 10.38 8.67
C VAL A 195 16.86 11.61 8.63
N GLY A 196 16.31 12.82 8.82
CA GLY A 196 17.09 14.05 8.83
C GLY A 196 18.14 14.09 9.95
N GLY A 197 17.80 13.60 11.14
CA GLY A 197 18.74 13.42 12.24
C GLY A 197 19.91 12.50 11.86
N LEU A 198 19.62 11.33 11.31
CA LEU A 198 20.63 10.38 10.85
C LEU A 198 21.46 10.92 9.67
N GLU A 199 20.86 11.69 8.76
CA GLU A 199 21.60 12.35 7.66
C GLU A 199 22.63 13.33 8.22
N ASN A 200 22.25 14.13 9.21
CA ASN A 200 23.16 15.05 9.89
C ASN A 200 24.24 14.27 10.64
N GLU A 201 23.89 13.24 11.41
CA GLU A 201 24.88 12.40 12.10
C GLU A 201 25.90 11.78 11.13
N VAL A 202 25.46 11.24 9.99
CA VAL A 202 26.35 10.67 8.98
C VAL A 202 27.24 11.73 8.32
N MET A 203 26.70 12.94 8.09
CA MET A 203 27.42 14.05 7.48
C MET A 203 28.49 14.60 8.42
N ASP A 204 28.13 14.78 9.70
CA ASP A 204 29.00 15.31 10.75
C ASP A 204 30.02 14.28 11.25
N PHE A 205 29.79 12.99 10.99
CA PHE A 205 30.76 11.93 11.32
C PHE A 205 32.02 12.04 10.46
N VAL A 206 33.06 12.65 11.03
CA VAL A 206 34.38 12.77 10.42
C VAL A 206 35.26 11.62 10.88
N VAL A 207 35.85 10.90 9.91
CA VAL A 207 36.82 9.84 10.17
C VAL A 207 38.21 10.46 10.14
N GLU A 208 38.84 10.60 11.30
CA GLU A 208 40.14 11.23 11.44
C GLU A 208 41.10 10.42 12.31
N PRO A 209 42.39 10.38 11.94
CA PRO A 209 43.39 9.70 12.73
C PRO A 209 43.66 10.50 14.00
N ASP A 210 44.01 9.79 15.07
CA ASP A 210 44.41 10.41 16.34
C ASP A 210 45.48 11.50 16.11
N PRO A 211 45.22 12.77 16.51
CA PRO A 211 46.15 13.87 16.36
C PRO A 211 47.53 13.60 16.98
N GLU A 212 47.60 12.87 18.09
CA GLU A 212 48.86 12.52 18.74
C GLU A 212 49.67 11.51 17.91
N LEU A 213 49.01 10.49 17.35
CA LEU A 213 49.67 9.53 16.47
C LEU A 213 50.15 10.21 15.18
N LYS A 214 49.33 11.10 14.62
CA LYS A 214 49.68 11.90 13.44
C LYS A 214 50.88 12.80 13.70
N LYS A 215 50.95 13.42 14.88
CA LYS A 215 52.10 14.23 15.32
C LYS A 215 53.35 13.36 15.49
N LYS A 216 53.26 12.26 16.23
CA LYS A 216 54.37 11.30 16.42
C LYS A 216 54.92 10.80 15.09
N LEU A 217 54.05 10.49 14.12
CA LEU A 217 54.45 10.07 12.79
C LEU A 217 55.21 11.17 12.04
N ARG A 218 54.77 12.43 12.15
CA ARG A 218 55.48 13.58 11.56
C ARG A 218 56.86 13.75 12.18
N ASP A 219 56.93 13.80 13.51
CA ASP A 219 58.18 13.99 14.25
C ASP A 219 59.20 12.88 13.90
N LYS A 220 58.74 11.63 13.77
CA LYS A 220 59.58 10.50 13.36
C LYS A 220 60.03 10.56 11.90
N ARG A 221 59.20 11.08 10.99
CA ARG A 221 59.61 11.33 9.59
C ARG A 221 60.65 12.45 9.50
N ASP A 222 60.51 13.49 10.31
CA ASP A 222 61.48 14.58 10.40
C ASP A 222 62.82 14.07 10.98
N GLU A 223 62.78 13.22 12.01
CA GLU A 223 63.96 12.52 12.55
C GLU A 223 64.66 11.66 11.48
N LEU A 224 63.89 10.85 10.73
CA LEU A 224 64.42 10.02 9.66
C LEU A 224 65.11 10.86 8.57
N GLY A 225 64.47 11.96 8.14
CA GLY A 225 65.04 12.89 7.17
C GLY A 225 66.28 13.62 7.71
N GLY A 226 66.32 13.94 9.00
CA GLY A 226 67.50 14.47 9.68
C GLY A 226 68.69 13.50 9.60
N LEU A 227 68.47 12.23 9.94
CA LEU A 227 69.49 11.19 9.86
C LEU A 227 70.00 10.97 8.42
N GLU A 228 69.12 11.00 7.43
CA GLU A 228 69.51 10.92 6.01
C GLU A 228 70.38 12.11 5.60
N ASN A 229 70.00 13.33 5.97
CA ASN A 229 70.77 14.54 5.66
C ASN A 229 72.15 14.55 6.35
N GLU A 230 72.24 14.04 7.57
CA GLU A 230 73.52 13.87 8.26
C GLU A 230 74.43 12.86 7.54
N LEU A 231 73.88 11.73 7.08
CA LEU A 231 74.62 10.73 6.30
C LEU A 231 75.06 11.30 4.94
N VAL A 232 74.20 12.04 4.25
CA VAL A 232 74.53 12.75 3.00
C VAL A 232 75.69 13.73 3.23
N SER A 233 75.66 14.47 4.34
CA SER A 233 76.70 15.44 4.68
C SER A 233 78.04 14.78 5.01
N LEU A 234 78.01 13.68 5.79
CA LEU A 234 79.20 12.90 6.14
C LEU A 234 79.84 12.23 4.92
N LEU A 235 79.01 11.70 4.02
CA LEU A 235 79.47 10.86 2.91
C LEU A 235 79.53 11.61 1.58
N GLY A 236 79.15 12.89 1.54
CA GLY A 236 79.04 13.67 0.30
C GLY A 236 80.36 13.79 -0.48
N VAL A 237 81.51 13.70 0.19
CA VAL A 237 82.83 13.70 -0.46
C VAL A 237 83.05 12.41 -1.26
N LEU A 238 82.52 11.28 -0.79
CA LEU A 238 82.66 9.99 -1.45
C LEU A 238 82.02 9.98 -2.84
N LYS A 239 81.01 10.82 -3.10
CA LYS A 239 80.39 10.90 -4.44
C LYS A 239 81.43 11.13 -5.54
N ARG A 240 82.32 12.12 -5.33
CA ARG A 240 83.35 12.46 -6.33
C ARG A 240 84.48 11.43 -6.35
N VAL A 241 84.80 10.85 -5.19
CA VAL A 241 85.88 9.88 -5.04
C VAL A 241 85.49 8.52 -5.62
N LEU A 242 84.28 8.04 -5.36
CA LEU A 242 83.72 6.82 -5.93
C LEU A 242 83.57 6.93 -7.45
N ARG A 243 83.14 8.08 -8.00
CA ARG A 243 83.16 8.30 -9.46
C ARG A 243 84.57 8.15 -10.06
N LYS A 244 85.58 8.72 -9.41
CA LYS A 244 86.99 8.59 -9.84
C LYS A 244 87.45 7.14 -9.73
N TYR A 245 87.14 6.46 -8.62
CA TYR A 245 87.43 5.04 -8.42
C TYR A 245 86.80 4.15 -9.50
N THR A 246 85.53 4.39 -9.86
CA THR A 246 84.85 3.66 -10.95
C THR A 246 85.56 3.89 -12.28
N TYR A 247 85.97 5.13 -12.57
CA TYR A 247 86.67 5.47 -13.81
C TYR A 247 88.06 4.82 -13.90
N THR A 248 88.82 4.80 -12.81
CA THR A 248 90.19 4.27 -12.81
C THR A 248 90.25 2.75 -12.76
N THR A 249 89.34 2.11 -12.00
CA THR A 249 89.35 0.66 -11.81
C THR A 249 88.44 -0.09 -12.79
N GLY A 250 87.57 0.61 -13.51
CA GLY A 250 86.55 0.01 -14.38
C GLY A 250 85.44 -0.75 -13.63
N ARG A 251 85.43 -0.69 -12.29
CA ARG A 251 84.45 -1.39 -11.44
C ARG A 251 83.27 -0.48 -11.18
N GLU A 252 82.09 -0.88 -11.64
CA GLU A 252 80.87 -0.15 -11.34
C GLU A 252 80.52 -0.24 -9.85
N VAL A 253 80.32 0.93 -9.23
CA VAL A 253 79.86 1.04 -7.85
C VAL A 253 78.42 1.54 -7.85
N GLU A 254 77.52 0.65 -7.47
CA GLU A 254 76.11 0.96 -7.26
C GLU A 254 75.96 2.09 -6.24
N TYR A 255 75.08 3.05 -6.53
CA TYR A 255 74.91 4.28 -5.75
C TYR A 255 76.19 5.13 -5.58
N ALA A 256 77.15 5.07 -6.50
CA ALA A 256 78.31 5.96 -6.49
C ALA A 256 77.92 7.46 -6.41
N ASP A 257 76.75 7.80 -6.95
CA ASP A 257 76.19 9.15 -6.92
C ASP A 257 75.51 9.55 -5.61
N GLU A 258 75.22 8.56 -4.76
CA GLU A 258 74.49 8.68 -3.50
C GLU A 258 75.09 7.73 -2.44
N PRO A 259 76.32 7.99 -1.97
CA PRO A 259 77.07 7.05 -1.13
C PRO A 259 76.39 6.73 0.22
N HIS A 260 75.49 7.58 0.67
CA HIS A 260 74.65 7.35 1.84
C HIS A 260 73.66 6.18 1.64
N LYS A 261 73.21 5.90 0.41
CA LYS A 261 72.39 4.70 0.13
C LYS A 261 73.19 3.42 0.28
N ILE A 262 74.46 3.42 -0.13
CA ILE A 262 75.39 2.30 0.16
C ILE A 262 75.47 2.07 1.66
N ALA A 263 75.61 3.15 2.47
CA ALA A 263 75.64 3.04 3.92
C ALA A 263 74.36 2.43 4.50
N LEU A 264 73.19 2.85 4.00
CA LEU A 264 71.90 2.41 4.49
C LEU A 264 71.60 0.94 4.15
N GLU A 265 72.05 0.48 2.98
CA GLU A 265 71.88 -0.90 2.53
C GLU A 265 72.92 -1.84 3.14
N ASP A 266 74.20 -1.50 3.00
CA ASP A 266 75.32 -2.32 3.47
C ASP A 266 76.48 -1.43 3.98
N PRO A 267 76.51 -1.16 5.30
CA PRO A 267 77.58 -0.40 5.94
C PRO A 267 78.97 -1.04 5.75
N GLU A 268 79.06 -2.37 5.70
CA GLU A 268 80.36 -3.05 5.59
C GLU A 268 80.90 -2.97 4.15
N ARG A 269 80.02 -3.03 3.16
CA ARG A 269 80.38 -2.72 1.76
C ARG A 269 80.96 -1.32 1.65
N LEU A 270 80.33 -0.32 2.28
CA LEU A 270 80.86 1.06 2.30
C LEU A 270 82.25 1.12 2.95
N ASN A 271 82.45 0.48 4.10
CA ASN A 271 83.75 0.44 4.77
C ASN A 271 84.82 -0.17 3.86
N SER A 272 84.52 -1.31 3.24
CA SER A 272 85.45 -1.96 2.32
C SER A 272 85.82 -1.08 1.11
N LEU A 273 84.88 -0.25 0.64
CA LEU A 273 85.12 0.69 -0.46
C LEU A 273 86.00 1.85 0.00
N VAL A 274 85.77 2.38 1.20
CA VAL A 274 86.59 3.44 1.81
C VAL A 274 88.03 2.94 2.00
N ASP A 275 88.22 1.73 2.53
CA ASP A 275 89.55 1.15 2.74
C ASP A 275 90.28 0.93 1.41
N LYS A 276 89.60 0.34 0.40
CA LYS A 276 90.17 0.17 -0.95
C LYS A 276 90.57 1.48 -1.61
N ILE A 277 89.78 2.54 -1.42
CA ILE A 277 90.10 3.87 -1.96
C ILE A 277 91.38 4.42 -1.33
N ILE A 278 91.54 4.23 -0.01
CA ILE A 278 92.73 4.67 0.73
C ILE A 278 93.97 3.87 0.29
N ASP A 279 93.84 2.55 0.10
CA ASP A 279 94.92 1.69 -0.37
C ASP A 279 95.38 2.06 -1.79
N LEU A 280 94.42 2.36 -2.69
CA LEU A 280 94.70 2.76 -4.08
C LEU A 280 95.32 4.17 -4.17
N ASP A 281 94.95 5.08 -3.30
CA ASP A 281 95.59 6.40 -3.20
C ASP A 281 97.02 6.26 -2.66
N SER A 282 97.21 5.44 -1.61
CA SER A 282 98.53 5.19 -0.99
C SER A 282 99.53 4.50 -1.92
N SER A 283 99.04 3.69 -2.87
CA SER A 283 99.85 3.03 -3.92
C SER A 283 100.05 3.89 -5.17
N GLY A 284 99.39 5.05 -5.27
CA GLY A 284 99.45 5.95 -6.42
C GLY A 284 98.63 5.48 -7.64
N GLU A 285 97.80 4.44 -7.49
CA GLU A 285 96.95 3.90 -8.56
C GLU A 285 95.69 4.76 -8.80
N ILE A 286 95.31 5.57 -7.80
CA ILE A 286 94.26 6.57 -7.91
C ILE A 286 94.82 7.95 -7.55
N ASP A 287 94.63 8.91 -8.45
CA ASP A 287 94.94 10.32 -8.21
C ASP A 287 93.69 11.07 -7.71
N VAL A 288 93.57 11.20 -6.39
CA VAL A 288 92.54 11.99 -5.72
C VAL A 288 93.19 13.17 -5.00
N ASP A 289 92.59 14.36 -5.17
CA ASP A 289 93.01 15.58 -4.46
C ASP A 289 93.22 15.31 -2.96
N ASN A 290 94.41 15.65 -2.43
CA ASN A 290 94.81 15.48 -1.03
C ASN A 290 93.75 15.98 -0.03
N LYS A 291 93.00 17.04 -0.35
CA LYS A 291 91.90 17.54 0.50
C LYS A 291 90.72 16.58 0.58
N LYS A 292 90.44 15.84 -0.49
CA LYS A 292 89.37 14.84 -0.55
C LYS A 292 89.82 13.55 0.13
N ILE A 293 91.03 13.06 -0.10
CA ILE A 293 91.51 11.83 0.57
C ILE A 293 91.61 12.01 2.09
N THR A 294 92.04 13.19 2.56
CA THR A 294 92.01 13.51 4.00
C THR A 294 90.58 13.43 4.58
N ARG A 295 89.57 13.82 3.81
CA ARG A 295 88.16 13.67 4.22
C ARG A 295 87.70 12.22 4.13
N VAL A 296 88.24 11.40 3.24
CA VAL A 296 87.99 9.94 3.19
C VAL A 296 88.57 9.25 4.42
N HIS A 297 89.78 9.59 4.86
CA HIS A 297 90.32 9.11 6.14
C HIS A 297 89.45 9.51 7.34
N LYS A 298 88.91 10.73 7.36
CA LYS A 298 87.95 11.15 8.41
C LYS A 298 86.65 10.34 8.38
N ILE A 299 86.23 9.85 7.21
CA ILE A 299 85.08 8.95 7.07
C ILE A 299 85.43 7.57 7.63
N GLN A 300 86.66 7.09 7.40
CA GLN A 300 87.19 5.85 8.00
C GLN A 300 87.22 5.94 9.54
N GLU A 301 87.67 7.06 10.11
CA GLU A 301 87.66 7.30 11.56
C GLU A 301 86.23 7.37 12.14
N LYS A 302 85.25 7.82 11.33
CA LYS A 302 83.84 7.96 11.72
C LYS A 302 82.98 6.74 11.38
N GLN A 303 83.56 5.59 11.04
CA GLN A 303 82.81 4.39 10.67
C GLN A 303 81.79 3.96 11.74
N GLN A 304 82.17 4.04 13.03
CA GLN A 304 81.23 3.72 14.10
C GLN A 304 80.05 4.71 14.18
N GLU A 305 80.32 6.02 14.01
CA GLU A 305 79.27 7.04 13.94
C GLU A 305 78.30 6.78 12.77
N ILE A 306 78.83 6.36 11.61
CA ILE A 306 78.02 6.01 10.44
C ILE A 306 77.18 4.75 10.72
N LYS A 307 77.77 3.70 11.31
CA LYS A 307 77.04 2.48 11.68
C LYS A 307 75.90 2.78 12.67
N ASP A 308 76.16 3.60 13.68
CA ASP A 308 75.16 4.01 14.68
C ASP A 308 74.02 4.80 14.03
N LYS A 309 74.33 5.73 13.11
CA LYS A 309 73.30 6.49 12.36
C LYS A 309 72.48 5.61 11.42
N VAL A 310 73.10 4.65 10.75
CA VAL A 310 72.38 3.66 9.91
C VAL A 310 71.48 2.77 10.77
N HIS A 311 71.97 2.34 11.95
CA HIS A 311 71.16 1.55 12.88
C HIS A 311 69.93 2.34 13.34
N ARG A 312 70.12 3.57 13.82
CA ARG A 312 69.02 4.48 14.20
C ARG A 312 68.05 4.71 13.04
N HIS A 313 68.54 4.94 11.82
CA HIS A 313 67.69 5.09 10.63
C HIS A 313 66.79 3.87 10.41
N ARG A 314 67.35 2.65 10.52
CA ARG A 314 66.58 1.40 10.40
C ARG A 314 65.54 1.25 11.51
N GLU A 315 65.86 1.65 12.74
CA GLU A 315 64.93 1.65 13.87
C GLU A 315 63.80 2.66 13.67
N THR A 316 64.11 3.93 13.39
CA THR A 316 63.12 4.99 13.10
C THR A 316 62.20 4.59 11.95
N LYS A 317 62.74 3.94 10.91
CA LYS A 317 61.94 3.43 9.78
C LYS A 317 60.96 2.31 10.19
N LYS A 318 61.34 1.44 11.14
CA LYS A 318 60.42 0.43 11.70
C LYS A 318 59.34 1.10 12.54
N GLU A 319 59.70 2.05 13.39
CA GLU A 319 58.76 2.82 14.21
C GLU A 319 57.72 3.57 13.36
N ILE A 320 58.15 4.17 12.25
CA ILE A 320 57.23 4.82 11.28
C ILE A 320 56.21 3.81 10.74
N ARG A 321 56.64 2.60 10.33
CA ARG A 321 55.73 1.56 9.83
C ARG A 321 54.74 1.09 10.89
N GLU A 322 55.20 0.96 12.14
CA GLU A 322 54.33 0.60 13.26
C GLU A 322 53.32 1.71 13.57
N LEU A 323 53.72 2.98 13.53
CA LEU A 323 52.82 4.12 13.70
C LEU A 323 51.79 4.20 12.57
N GLU A 324 52.19 3.98 11.31
CA GLU A 324 51.28 3.90 10.17
C GLU A 324 50.26 2.78 10.33
N LYS A 325 50.70 1.61 10.82
CA LYS A 325 49.82 0.48 11.14
C LYS A 325 48.83 0.84 12.25
N ARG A 326 49.29 1.43 13.36
CA ARG A 326 48.43 1.85 14.49
C ARG A 326 47.42 2.91 14.06
N ILE A 327 47.83 3.87 13.23
CA ILE A 327 46.91 4.86 12.65
C ILE A 327 45.83 4.16 11.83
N LYS A 328 46.21 3.24 10.94
CA LYS A 328 45.24 2.49 10.14
C LYS A 328 44.26 1.69 11.01
N GLU A 329 44.77 1.00 12.03
CA GLU A 329 43.95 0.22 12.99
C GLU A 329 43.00 1.12 13.79
N SER A 330 43.41 2.33 14.17
CA SER A 330 42.56 3.30 14.87
C SER A 330 41.42 3.88 14.01
N LEU A 331 41.59 3.92 12.69
CA LEU A 331 40.61 4.45 11.74
C LEU A 331 39.52 3.44 11.37
N GLU A 332 39.85 2.14 11.40
CA GLU A 332 38.93 1.09 10.99
C GLU A 332 37.62 1.04 11.79
N PRO A 333 37.62 1.09 13.15
CA PRO A 333 36.37 1.12 13.91
C PRO A 333 35.52 2.36 13.59
N GLN A 334 36.13 3.52 13.35
CA GLN A 334 35.40 4.74 12.96
C GLN A 334 34.73 4.58 11.60
N LYS A 335 35.38 3.92 10.63
CA LYS A 335 34.76 3.62 9.33
C LYS A 335 33.61 2.64 9.47
N ASP A 336 33.78 1.62 10.29
CA ASP A 336 32.73 0.62 10.53
C ASP A 336 31.50 1.27 11.20
N GLU A 337 31.72 2.17 12.15
CA GLU A 337 30.66 2.96 12.78
C GLU A 337 29.96 3.87 11.76
N LYS A 338 30.72 4.60 10.94
CA LYS A 338 30.14 5.42 9.84
C LYS A 338 29.33 4.57 8.87
N ASN A 339 29.81 3.37 8.52
CA ASN A 339 29.10 2.45 7.64
C ASN A 339 27.83 1.89 8.30
N LYS A 340 27.84 1.66 9.61
CA LYS A 340 26.66 1.25 10.39
C LYS A 340 25.60 2.36 10.37
N LEU A 341 25.98 3.61 10.62
CA LEU A 341 25.06 4.76 10.53
C LEU A 341 24.45 4.90 9.13
N LYS A 342 25.26 4.72 8.07
CA LYS A 342 24.75 4.73 6.68
C LYS A 342 23.72 3.62 6.41
N ARG A 343 23.92 2.42 6.96
CA ARG A 343 22.95 1.31 6.82
C ARG A 343 21.65 1.64 7.54
N GLN A 344 21.72 2.14 8.77
CA GLN A 344 20.55 2.57 9.54
C GLN A 344 19.78 3.69 8.82
N LEU A 345 20.50 4.65 8.25
CA LEU A 345 19.90 5.72 7.45
C LEU A 345 19.13 5.17 6.24
N GLU A 346 19.71 4.22 5.51
CA GLU A 346 19.04 3.62 4.35
C GLU A 346 17.81 2.78 4.76
N GLU A 347 17.89 2.05 5.88
CA GLU A 347 16.76 1.31 6.45
C GLU A 347 15.60 2.25 6.82
N GLU A 348 15.88 3.36 7.51
CA GLU A 348 14.85 4.35 7.86
C GLU A 348 14.28 5.07 6.63
N LYS A 349 15.11 5.34 5.60
CA LYS A 349 14.62 5.85 4.31
C LYS A 349 13.65 4.89 3.62
N ASN A 350 13.93 3.59 3.66
CA ASN A 350 13.06 2.58 3.07
C ASN A 350 11.74 2.45 3.85
N ARG A 351 11.78 2.44 5.19
CA ARG A 351 10.57 2.49 6.03
C ARG A 351 9.73 3.73 5.75
N LEU A 352 10.35 4.90 5.58
CA LEU A 352 9.66 6.13 5.22
C LEU A 352 8.95 6.02 3.86
N ARG A 353 9.62 5.43 2.85
CA ARG A 353 9.02 5.20 1.52
C ARG A 353 7.83 4.24 1.59
N GLU A 354 7.90 3.20 2.42
CA GLU A 354 6.80 2.26 2.62
C GLU A 354 5.57 2.96 3.22
N LYS A 355 5.77 3.75 4.28
CA LYS A 355 4.68 4.54 4.90
C LYS A 355 4.07 5.54 3.92
N GLN A 356 4.89 6.17 3.06
CA GLN A 356 4.37 7.07 2.00
C GLN A 356 3.48 6.33 1.00
N ARG A 357 3.87 5.13 0.58
CA ARG A 357 3.04 4.30 -0.32
C ARG A 357 1.74 3.86 0.35
N GLU A 358 1.78 3.54 1.63
CA GLU A 358 0.58 3.20 2.41
C GLU A 358 -0.38 4.39 2.51
N LEU A 359 0.15 5.58 2.81
CA LEU A 359 -0.63 6.82 2.80
C LEU A 359 -1.30 7.05 1.44
N GLU A 360 -0.58 6.90 0.33
CA GLU A 360 -1.15 7.04 -1.01
C GLU A 360 -2.28 6.04 -1.30
N LYS A 361 -2.14 4.79 -0.83
CA LYS A 361 -3.20 3.76 -0.98
C LYS A 361 -4.45 4.17 -0.21
N LYS A 362 -4.29 4.60 1.05
CA LYS A 362 -5.39 5.03 1.92
C LYS A 362 -6.09 6.27 1.36
N GLN A 363 -5.34 7.22 0.80
CA GLN A 363 -5.92 8.38 0.11
C GLN A 363 -6.76 8.00 -1.12
N LYS A 364 -6.30 7.04 -1.92
CA LYS A 364 -7.08 6.52 -3.06
C LYS A 364 -8.34 5.78 -2.61
N GLU A 365 -8.26 5.06 -1.50
CA GLU A 365 -9.41 4.38 -0.90
C GLU A 365 -10.46 5.39 -0.39
N HIS A 366 -10.00 6.42 0.32
CA HIS A 366 -10.84 7.54 0.77
C HIS A 366 -11.55 8.23 -0.40
N GLN A 367 -10.84 8.56 -1.49
CA GLN A 367 -11.45 9.13 -2.70
C GLN A 367 -12.54 8.22 -3.31
N LYS A 368 -12.31 6.91 -3.37
CA LYS A 368 -13.32 5.97 -3.89
C LYS A 368 -14.57 5.93 -3.01
N LEU A 369 -14.41 6.08 -1.70
CA LEU A 369 -15.55 6.12 -0.79
C LEU A 369 -16.30 7.46 -0.89
N GLU A 370 -15.63 8.60 -1.06
CA GLU A 370 -16.28 9.88 -1.34
C GLU A 370 -17.09 9.84 -2.65
N GLU A 371 -16.56 9.19 -3.70
CA GLU A 371 -17.31 8.95 -4.94
C GLU A 371 -18.54 8.06 -4.70
N ARG A 372 -18.41 7.02 -3.89
CA ARG A 372 -19.52 6.12 -3.54
C ARG A 372 -20.59 6.84 -2.71
N GLU A 373 -20.18 7.64 -1.73
CA GLU A 373 -21.05 8.49 -0.92
C GLU A 373 -21.86 9.40 -1.84
N SER A 374 -21.19 10.15 -2.73
CA SER A 374 -21.86 11.06 -3.68
C SER A 374 -22.88 10.33 -4.55
N ARG A 375 -22.55 9.14 -5.06
CA ARG A 375 -23.49 8.32 -5.86
C ARG A 375 -24.71 7.86 -5.06
N LEU A 376 -24.51 7.46 -3.80
CA LEU A 376 -25.61 7.06 -2.91
C LEU A 376 -26.50 8.26 -2.60
N GLU A 377 -25.91 9.42 -2.27
CA GLU A 377 -26.67 10.64 -2.02
C GLU A 377 -27.50 11.06 -3.24
N SER A 378 -26.93 11.00 -4.45
CA SER A 378 -27.68 11.28 -5.68
C SER A 378 -28.85 10.33 -5.89
N LYS A 379 -28.65 9.01 -5.73
CA LYS A 379 -29.71 8.01 -5.88
C LYS A 379 -30.85 8.21 -4.89
N ILE A 380 -30.51 8.40 -3.61
CA ILE A 380 -31.49 8.62 -2.55
C ILE A 380 -32.31 9.88 -2.86
N LYS A 381 -31.65 10.97 -3.27
CA LYS A 381 -32.33 12.21 -3.68
C LYS A 381 -33.26 12.01 -4.85
N GLU A 382 -32.79 11.37 -5.92
CA GLU A 382 -33.59 11.12 -7.13
C GLU A 382 -34.86 10.33 -6.81
N THR A 383 -34.77 9.29 -5.97
CA THR A 383 -35.92 8.47 -5.58
C THR A 383 -36.88 9.21 -4.65
N ILE A 384 -36.38 9.93 -3.63
CA ILE A 384 -37.23 10.74 -2.74
C ILE A 384 -37.92 11.85 -3.54
N ASP A 385 -37.20 12.54 -4.43
CA ASP A 385 -37.77 13.60 -5.27
C ASP A 385 -38.80 13.06 -6.25
N GLY A 386 -38.54 11.89 -6.85
CA GLY A 386 -39.49 11.18 -7.71
C GLY A 386 -40.78 10.87 -6.98
N TYR A 387 -40.67 10.23 -5.81
CA TYR A 387 -41.80 9.89 -4.95
C TYR A 387 -42.62 11.11 -4.56
N LEU A 388 -41.94 12.17 -4.10
CA LEU A 388 -42.60 13.40 -3.68
C LEU A 388 -43.28 14.11 -4.85
N LYS A 389 -42.67 14.16 -6.05
CA LYS A 389 -43.30 14.77 -7.22
C LYS A 389 -44.53 14.01 -7.69
N GLU A 390 -44.45 12.68 -7.80
CA GLU A 390 -45.58 11.86 -8.24
C GLU A 390 -46.77 11.95 -7.27
N LYS A 391 -46.52 11.95 -5.96
CA LYS A 391 -47.59 11.96 -4.94
C LYS A 391 -48.09 13.35 -4.54
N LEU A 392 -47.27 14.40 -4.66
CA LEU A 392 -47.72 15.78 -4.37
C LEU A 392 -48.59 16.38 -5.48
N ILE A 393 -48.37 16.00 -6.74
CA ILE A 393 -49.21 16.47 -7.86
C ILE A 393 -50.64 15.92 -7.74
N TYR A 394 -50.84 14.75 -7.11
CA TYR A 394 -52.16 14.12 -6.95
C TYR A 394 -52.96 14.58 -5.72
N LYS A 395 -52.39 15.36 -4.80
CA LYS A 395 -53.13 15.88 -3.61
C LYS A 395 -53.65 17.31 -3.77
N GLU A 396 -53.33 18.02 -4.86
CA GLU A 396 -53.80 19.39 -5.15
C GLU A 396 -54.88 19.49 -6.25
N SER A 397 -55.40 18.37 -6.77
CA SER A 397 -56.56 18.32 -7.68
C SER A 397 -57.77 17.73 -6.98
#